data_AF-A0A812K542-F1
#
_entry.id   AF-A0A812K542-F1
#
_cell.length_a   1.000
_cell.length_b   1.000
_cell.length_c   1.000
_cell.angle_alpha   90.00
_cell.angle_beta   90.00
_cell.angle_gamma   90.00
#
_symmetry.space_group_name_H-M   'P 1'
#
loop_
_entity.id
_entity.type
_entity.pdbx_description
1 polymer ?
#
loop_
_entity_poly.entity_id
_entity_poly.type
_entity_poly.pdbx_seq_one_letter_code
_entity_poly.pdbx_strand_id
1 'polypeptide(L)'
;MARFWFGCNSLIAVIMRVPEPSLSLRVQATKPEVLGPGAQATDGATVERVMSAVGVCEKLGDEKLLDAVTGLSGSGPAYVYMMIEAMADGGVRNGLPRDVSMKLAAQTVMGAAKMTISGDKHPAQLRNAVESPGGTTIAGTTTLEATGFRNAVISAVTAAKERATELGKL
;
A
#
# COMPACT_ATOMS: atom_id res chain seq x y z
N MET A 1 -17.85 -6.60 -27.62
CA MET A 1 -18.40 -5.23 -27.54
C MET A 1 -17.25 -4.26 -27.78
N ALA A 2 -17.34 -3.42 -28.80
CA ALA A 2 -16.23 -2.73 -29.45
C ALA A 2 -15.48 -1.77 -28.51
N ARG A 3 -14.15 -1.88 -28.46
CA ARG A 3 -13.28 -0.92 -27.75
C ARG A 3 -12.76 0.08 -28.78
N PHE A 4 -13.45 1.21 -28.90
CA PHE A 4 -12.98 2.35 -29.67
C PHE A 4 -11.86 3.07 -28.90
N TRP A 5 -10.81 3.43 -29.62
CA TRP A 5 -9.58 4.01 -29.12
C TRP A 5 -9.45 5.41 -29.73
N PHE A 6 -9.56 6.46 -28.91
CA PHE A 6 -9.12 7.82 -29.25
C PHE A 6 -8.55 8.48 -27.99
N GLY A 7 -7.35 9.04 -28.12
CA GLY A 7 -6.41 9.20 -27.01
C GLY A 7 -6.69 10.31 -25.98
N CYS A 8 -6.46 9.97 -24.71
CA CYS A 8 -5.67 10.72 -23.71
C CYS A 8 -5.40 9.77 -22.52
N ASN A 9 -4.14 9.41 -22.24
CA ASN A 9 -3.74 8.18 -21.53
C ASN A 9 -3.49 8.35 -20.00
N SER A 10 -4.46 8.80 -19.20
CA SER A 10 -4.23 8.86 -17.75
C SER A 10 -5.48 8.61 -16.92
N LEU A 11 -5.40 7.62 -16.03
CA LEU A 11 -6.32 7.38 -14.93
C LEU A 11 -5.68 7.88 -13.64
N ILE A 12 -6.45 8.06 -12.59
CA ILE A 12 -5.95 8.44 -11.27
C ILE A 12 -6.21 7.27 -10.32
N ALA A 13 -5.30 7.07 -9.38
CA ALA A 13 -5.32 6.11 -8.30
C ALA A 13 -5.04 6.87 -7.01
N VAL A 14 -6.01 6.85 -6.10
CA VAL A 14 -5.92 7.62 -4.86
C VAL A 14 -5.54 6.67 -3.73
N ILE A 15 -4.39 6.93 -3.13
CA ILE A 15 -3.94 6.35 -1.87
C ILE A 15 -4.35 7.34 -0.77
N MET A 16 -5.56 7.17 -0.24
CA MET A 16 -6.02 8.02 0.87
C MET A 16 -5.11 7.84 2.09
N ARG A 17 -4.75 8.97 2.71
CA ARG A 17 -4.20 8.99 4.07
C ARG A 17 -5.36 8.53 4.95
N VAL A 18 -5.11 7.54 5.80
CA VAL A 18 -6.14 6.99 6.70
C VAL A 18 -6.06 7.75 8.03
N PRO A 19 -6.88 8.79 8.29
CA PRO A 19 -7.04 9.32 9.63
C PRO A 19 -7.95 8.41 10.49
N GLU A 20 -8.82 7.60 9.87
CA GLU A 20 -9.75 6.70 10.57
C GLU A 20 -9.94 5.34 9.86
N PRO A 21 -10.11 4.23 10.61
CA PRO A 21 -10.20 2.87 10.08
C PRO A 21 -11.42 2.58 9.17
N SER A 22 -12.35 3.53 9.05
CA SER A 22 -13.58 3.40 8.25
C SER A 22 -13.45 3.88 6.79
N LEU A 23 -12.39 4.62 6.44
CA LEU A 23 -12.18 5.10 5.07
C LEU A 23 -11.27 4.14 4.31
N SER A 24 -11.88 3.14 3.65
CA SER A 24 -11.16 2.24 2.76
C SER A 24 -10.53 3.03 1.61
N LEU A 25 -9.28 2.69 1.31
CA LEU A 25 -8.47 3.30 0.28
C LEU A 25 -9.13 3.03 -1.09
N ARG A 26 -9.86 4.03 -1.60
CA ARG A 26 -10.63 3.93 -2.85
C ARG A 26 -9.82 4.51 -4.00
N VAL A 27 -9.39 3.62 -4.87
CA VAL A 27 -8.76 3.94 -6.15
C VAL A 27 -9.87 4.35 -7.11
N GLN A 28 -9.90 5.61 -7.55
CA GLN A 28 -10.93 6.09 -8.47
C GLN A 28 -10.32 6.54 -9.80
N ALA A 29 -10.63 5.78 -10.84
CA ALA A 29 -10.25 6.06 -12.21
C ALA A 29 -10.96 7.31 -12.77
N THR A 30 -10.19 8.19 -13.38
CA THR A 30 -10.67 9.40 -14.07
C THR A 30 -10.23 9.40 -15.53
N LYS A 31 -10.72 8.44 -16.32
CA LYS A 31 -10.86 8.68 -17.77
C LYS A 31 -12.15 9.47 -17.99
N PRO A 32 -12.24 10.29 -19.06
CA PRO A 32 -13.52 10.82 -19.50
C PRO A 32 -14.54 9.69 -19.76
N GLU A 33 -14.07 8.53 -20.24
CA GLU A 33 -14.92 7.35 -20.45
C GLU A 33 -15.33 6.62 -19.16
N VAL A 34 -14.57 6.75 -18.06
CA VAL A 34 -14.83 6.09 -16.76
C VAL A 34 -15.62 7.01 -15.81
N LEU A 35 -15.52 8.33 -15.99
CA LEU A 35 -16.36 9.33 -15.32
C LEU A 35 -17.81 9.36 -15.85
N GLY A 36 -18.11 8.56 -16.87
CA GLY A 36 -19.40 8.50 -17.55
C GLY A 36 -19.47 9.45 -18.75
N PRO A 37 -20.44 9.25 -19.66
CA PRO A 37 -20.61 10.11 -20.82
C PRO A 37 -20.89 11.55 -20.38
N GLY A 38 -19.93 12.46 -20.61
CA GLY A 38 -20.07 13.89 -20.30
C GLY A 38 -18.91 14.53 -19.53
N ALA A 39 -17.92 13.75 -19.10
CA ALA A 39 -16.77 14.28 -18.38
C ALA A 39 -15.84 15.11 -19.27
N GLN A 40 -15.42 16.25 -18.75
CA GLN A 40 -14.55 17.23 -19.41
C GLN A 40 -13.08 17.00 -19.05
N ALA A 41 -12.17 17.49 -19.89
CA ALA A 41 -10.72 17.41 -19.65
C ALA A 41 -10.28 18.07 -18.33
N THR A 42 -11.08 19.02 -17.80
CA THR A 42 -10.85 19.71 -16.53
C THR A 42 -11.24 18.90 -15.29
N ASP A 43 -12.02 17.83 -15.46
CA ASP A 43 -12.56 17.06 -14.34
C ASP A 43 -11.46 16.26 -13.64
N GLY A 44 -10.50 15.73 -14.41
CA GLY A 44 -9.34 15.02 -13.86
C GLY A 44 -8.51 15.88 -12.90
N ALA A 45 -8.25 17.15 -13.24
CA ALA A 45 -7.53 18.08 -12.38
C ALA A 45 -8.33 18.46 -11.12
N THR A 46 -9.66 18.51 -11.24
CA THR A 46 -10.55 18.78 -10.10
C THR A 46 -10.57 17.61 -9.14
N VAL A 47 -10.71 16.38 -9.65
CA VAL A 47 -10.65 15.15 -8.85
C VAL A 47 -9.28 15.02 -8.19
N GLU A 48 -8.19 15.22 -8.94
CA GLU A 48 -6.83 15.19 -8.38
C GLU A 48 -6.69 16.16 -7.21
N ARG A 49 -7.16 17.41 -7.36
CA ARG A 49 -7.09 18.42 -6.30
C ARG A 49 -7.89 18.01 -5.06
N VAL A 50 -9.12 17.53 -5.24
CA VAL A 50 -9.98 17.12 -4.12
C VAL A 50 -9.40 15.88 -3.41
N MET A 51 -8.94 14.90 -4.18
CA MET A 51 -8.40 13.65 -3.65
C MET A 51 -7.04 13.84 -2.98
N SER A 52 -6.22 14.76 -3.49
CA SER A 52 -4.93 15.11 -2.86
C SER A 52 -5.08 15.77 -1.50
N ALA A 53 -6.27 16.31 -1.17
CA ALA A 53 -6.54 16.84 0.16
C ALA A 53 -6.66 15.75 1.23
N VAL A 54 -7.03 14.52 0.83
CA VAL A 54 -7.24 13.38 1.75
C VAL A 54 -6.15 12.32 1.65
N GLY A 55 -5.23 12.41 0.68
CA GLY A 55 -4.13 11.46 0.56
C GLY A 55 -3.19 11.69 -0.61
N VAL A 56 -2.37 10.68 -0.89
CA VAL A 56 -1.49 10.64 -2.06
C VAL A 56 -2.34 10.27 -3.27
N CYS A 57 -2.17 10.98 -4.37
CA CYS A 57 -2.94 10.82 -5.59
C CYS A 57 -1.98 10.57 -6.75
N GLU A 58 -2.02 9.39 -7.33
CA GLU A 58 -1.10 8.94 -8.38
C GLU A 58 -1.82 8.71 -9.69
N LYS A 59 -1.20 9.05 -10.82
CA LYS A 59 -1.82 8.79 -12.14
C LYS A 59 -1.36 7.44 -12.70
N LEU A 60 -2.30 6.58 -13.07
CA LEU A 60 -2.04 5.30 -13.74
C LEU A 60 -2.28 5.40 -15.25
N GLY A 61 -1.39 4.82 -16.05
CA GLY A 61 -1.54 4.79 -17.51
C GLY A 61 -2.56 3.77 -18.04
N ASP A 62 -2.95 2.78 -17.23
CA ASP A 62 -3.88 1.71 -17.62
C ASP A 62 -4.83 1.33 -16.47
N GLU A 63 -6.09 1.08 -16.82
CA GLU A 63 -7.20 0.78 -15.92
C GLU A 63 -7.11 -0.65 -15.38
N LYS A 64 -6.46 -1.53 -16.14
CA LYS A 64 -6.17 -2.89 -15.72
C LYS A 64 -5.29 -2.95 -14.46
N LEU A 65 -4.66 -1.84 -14.10
CA LEU A 65 -3.85 -1.73 -12.89
C LEU A 65 -4.68 -1.51 -11.62
N LEU A 66 -5.97 -1.15 -11.72
CA LEU A 66 -6.81 -0.86 -10.55
C LEU A 66 -6.97 -2.07 -9.61
N ASP A 67 -7.09 -3.28 -10.16
CA ASP A 67 -7.14 -4.52 -9.36
C ASP A 67 -5.82 -4.74 -8.60
N ALA A 68 -4.69 -4.40 -9.22
CA ALA A 68 -3.38 -4.48 -8.56
C ALA A 68 -3.24 -3.43 -7.46
N VAL A 69 -3.75 -2.21 -7.66
CA VAL A 69 -3.79 -1.18 -6.61
C VAL A 69 -4.71 -1.61 -5.47
N THR A 70 -5.82 -2.29 -5.76
CA THR A 70 -6.71 -2.88 -4.73
C THR A 70 -5.99 -3.94 -3.90
N GLY A 71 -5.28 -4.85 -4.55
CA GLY A 71 -4.48 -5.87 -3.84
C GLY A 71 -3.35 -5.28 -3.00
N LEU A 72 -2.70 -4.21 -3.47
CA LEU A 72 -1.60 -3.58 -2.76
C LEU A 72 -2.06 -2.65 -1.64
N SER A 73 -2.91 -1.67 -1.96
CA SER A 73 -3.20 -0.52 -1.10
C SER A 73 -4.63 -0.52 -0.55
N GLY A 74 -5.58 -1.13 -1.27
CA GLY A 74 -6.93 -1.38 -0.74
C GLY A 74 -6.89 -2.41 0.39
N SER A 75 -6.18 -3.51 0.17
CA SER A 75 -6.02 -4.60 1.14
C SER A 75 -4.80 -4.42 2.06
N GLY A 76 -3.83 -3.59 1.63
CA GLY A 76 -2.57 -3.32 2.33
C GLY A 76 -2.67 -3.03 3.82
N PRO A 77 -3.61 -2.16 4.29
CA PRO A 77 -3.76 -1.85 5.71
C PRO A 77 -3.96 -3.10 6.58
N ALA A 78 -4.70 -4.11 6.10
CA ALA A 78 -4.91 -5.35 6.85
C ALA A 78 -3.60 -6.11 7.05
N TYR A 79 -2.74 -6.17 6.03
CA TYR A 79 -1.42 -6.81 6.12
C TYR A 79 -0.52 -6.10 7.13
N VAL A 80 -0.59 -4.77 7.16
CA VAL A 80 0.17 -3.95 8.10
C VAL A 80 -0.35 -4.12 9.54
N TYR A 81 -1.66 -4.22 9.75
CA TYR A 81 -2.22 -4.51 11.08
C TYR A 81 -1.77 -5.88 11.59
N MET A 82 -1.81 -6.91 10.74
CA MET A 82 -1.28 -8.23 11.09
C MET A 82 0.22 -8.18 11.43
N MET A 83 1.01 -7.38 10.70
CA MET A 83 2.43 -7.20 10.99
C MET A 83 2.67 -6.53 12.35
N ILE A 84 1.91 -5.47 12.66
CA ILE A 84 2.00 -4.78 13.96
C ILE A 84 1.63 -5.73 15.10
N GLU A 85 0.57 -6.52 14.93
CA GLU A 85 0.13 -7.53 15.90
C GLU A 85 1.22 -8.59 16.12
N ALA A 86 1.78 -9.16 15.04
CA ALA A 86 2.84 -10.17 15.12
C ALA A 86 4.12 -9.63 15.78
N MET A 87 4.50 -8.38 15.48
CA MET A 87 5.63 -7.72 16.14
C MET A 87 5.38 -7.52 17.64
N ALA A 88 4.16 -7.11 18.01
CA ALA A 88 3.80 -6.94 19.41
C ALA A 88 3.77 -8.28 20.16
N ASP A 89 3.26 -9.36 19.54
CA ASP A 89 3.34 -10.71 20.07
C ASP A 89 4.79 -11.16 20.28
N GLY A 90 5.67 -10.84 19.33
CA GLY A 90 7.11 -11.03 19.48
C GLY A 90 7.68 -10.29 20.69
N GLY A 91 7.28 -9.04 20.91
CA GLY A 91 7.67 -8.26 22.09
C GLY A 91 7.21 -8.89 23.39
N VAL A 92 5.94 -9.29 23.47
CA VAL A 92 5.36 -9.94 24.66
C VAL A 92 6.03 -11.28 24.95
N ARG A 93 6.28 -12.08 23.92
CA ARG A 93 7.02 -13.35 24.05
C ARG A 93 8.42 -13.15 24.61
N ASN A 94 9.01 -11.97 24.42
CA ASN A 94 10.33 -11.60 24.95
C ASN A 94 10.25 -10.72 26.21
N GLY A 95 9.09 -10.71 26.90
CA GLY A 95 8.96 -10.13 28.24
C GLY A 95 8.48 -8.68 28.29
N LEU A 96 8.11 -8.06 27.16
CA LEU A 96 7.51 -6.73 27.18
C LEU A 96 6.02 -6.78 27.59
N PRO A 97 5.52 -5.77 28.31
CA PRO A 97 4.08 -5.60 28.49
C PRO A 97 3.34 -5.46 27.14
N ARG A 98 2.12 -5.98 27.06
CA ARG A 98 1.31 -5.97 25.83
C ARG A 98 1.08 -4.57 25.28
N ASP A 99 0.71 -3.64 26.15
CA ASP A 99 0.41 -2.26 25.78
C ASP A 99 1.65 -1.51 25.28
N VAL A 100 2.81 -1.74 25.91
CA VAL A 100 4.10 -1.21 25.48
C VAL A 100 4.49 -1.81 24.11
N SER A 101 4.36 -3.13 23.95
CA SER A 101 4.71 -3.84 22.72
C SER A 101 3.90 -3.34 21.52
N MET A 102 2.58 -3.15 21.69
CA MET A 102 1.71 -2.59 20.66
C MET A 102 2.13 -1.19 20.24
N LYS A 103 2.40 -0.30 21.20
CA LYS A 103 2.83 1.07 20.93
C LYS A 103 4.16 1.11 20.17
N LEU A 104 5.14 0.32 20.61
CA LEU A 104 6.45 0.25 19.97
C LEU A 104 6.38 -0.34 18.55
N ALA A 105 5.59 -1.40 18.34
CA ALA A 105 5.40 -2.01 17.02
C ALA A 105 4.76 -1.02 16.03
N ALA A 106 3.65 -0.38 16.42
CA ALA A 106 2.96 0.59 15.58
C ALA A 106 3.87 1.79 15.23
N GLN A 107 4.59 2.33 16.22
CA GLN A 107 5.52 3.44 16.02
C GLN A 107 6.69 3.06 15.10
N THR A 108 7.20 1.84 15.22
CA THR A 108 8.28 1.31 14.37
C THR A 108 7.85 1.25 12.91
N VAL A 109 6.66 0.71 12.64
CA VAL A 109 6.09 0.65 11.29
C VAL A 109 5.86 2.05 10.73
N MET A 110 5.29 2.97 11.51
CA MET A 110 5.09 4.36 11.08
C MET A 110 6.42 5.05 10.74
N GLY A 111 7.45 4.87 11.57
CA GLY A 111 8.78 5.42 11.35
C GLY A 111 9.42 4.91 10.05
N ALA A 112 9.39 3.60 9.83
CA ALA A 112 9.92 2.98 8.63
C ALA A 112 9.19 3.44 7.35
N ALA A 113 7.86 3.55 7.41
CA ALA A 113 7.05 4.07 6.30
C ALA A 113 7.40 5.54 6.01
N LYS A 114 7.50 6.39 7.04
CA LYS A 114 7.85 7.81 6.89
C LYS A 114 9.24 7.98 6.26
N MET A 115 10.23 7.19 6.66
CA MET A 115 11.57 7.22 6.09
C MET A 115 11.57 6.83 4.61
N THR A 116 10.74 5.87 4.23
CA THR A 116 10.60 5.42 2.84
C THR A 116 9.91 6.48 1.98
N ILE A 117 8.87 7.13 2.50
CA ILE A 117 8.11 8.17 1.78
C ILE A 117 8.91 9.47 1.64
N SER A 118 9.65 9.85 2.69
CA SER A 118 10.35 11.14 2.74
C SER A 118 11.77 11.09 2.16
N GLY A 119 12.31 9.89 1.97
CA GLY A 119 13.70 9.68 1.53
C GLY A 119 13.81 9.47 0.02
N ASP A 120 14.99 9.77 -0.51
CA ASP A 120 15.42 9.45 -1.88
C ASP A 120 16.10 8.08 -2.00
N LYS A 121 16.29 7.41 -0.86
CA LYS A 121 16.99 6.12 -0.76
C LYS A 121 16.08 4.96 -1.06
N HIS A 122 16.64 3.96 -1.75
CA HIS A 122 15.96 2.69 -1.97
C HIS A 122 15.70 1.98 -0.61
N PRO A 123 14.56 1.30 -0.40
CA PRO A 123 14.26 0.62 0.88
C PRO A 123 15.34 -0.36 1.34
N ALA A 124 16.02 -1.04 0.41
CA ALA A 124 17.15 -1.91 0.75
C ALA A 124 18.34 -1.14 1.36
N GLN A 125 18.59 0.11 0.94
CA GLN A 125 19.62 0.95 1.53
C GLN A 125 19.21 1.41 2.93
N LEU A 126 17.94 1.75 3.14
CA LEU A 126 17.41 2.08 4.47
C LEU A 126 17.54 0.89 5.43
N ARG A 127 17.22 -0.32 4.97
CA ARG A 127 17.41 -1.56 5.73
C ARG A 127 18.89 -1.76 6.08
N ASN A 128 19.79 -1.70 5.09
CA ASN A 128 21.22 -1.87 5.32
C ASN A 128 21.79 -0.84 6.30
N ALA A 129 21.25 0.39 6.30
CA ALA A 129 21.68 1.45 7.22
C ALA A 129 21.38 1.16 8.70
N VAL A 130 20.46 0.23 8.99
CA VAL A 130 20.13 -0.22 10.36
C VAL A 130 20.62 -1.65 10.65
N GLU A 131 21.34 -2.28 9.71
CA GLU A 131 21.93 -3.61 9.84
C GLU A 131 23.43 -3.51 10.12
N SER A 132 23.81 -3.58 11.40
CA SER A 132 25.22 -3.67 11.77
C SER A 132 25.76 -5.10 11.59
N PRO A 133 27.05 -5.28 11.22
CA PRO A 133 27.67 -6.60 11.15
C PRO A 133 27.53 -7.38 12.47
N GLY A 134 26.98 -8.59 12.42
CA GLY A 134 26.72 -9.43 13.60
C GLY A 134 25.70 -8.88 14.61
N GLY A 135 24.97 -7.82 14.26
CA GLY A 135 24.01 -7.17 15.14
C GLY A 135 22.66 -7.89 15.26
N THR A 136 21.80 -7.34 16.10
CA THR A 136 20.44 -7.86 16.34
C THR A 136 19.56 -7.75 15.09
N THR A 137 19.67 -6.65 14.34
CA THR A 137 18.86 -6.42 13.13
C THR A 137 19.13 -7.49 12.07
N ILE A 138 20.40 -7.78 11.76
CA ILE A 138 20.76 -8.75 10.72
C ILE A 138 20.35 -10.18 11.10
N ALA A 139 20.39 -10.53 12.39
CA ALA A 139 19.88 -11.81 12.87
C ALA A 139 18.36 -11.94 12.64
N GLY A 140 17.62 -10.86 12.93
CA GLY A 140 16.18 -10.78 12.70
C GLY A 140 15.82 -10.85 11.21
N THR A 141 16.46 -10.03 10.36
CA THR A 141 16.18 -10.01 8.92
C THR A 141 16.57 -11.32 8.24
N THR A 142 17.67 -11.96 8.66
CA THR A 142 18.03 -13.31 8.16
C THR A 142 16.94 -14.34 8.46
N THR A 143 16.31 -14.27 9.65
CA THR A 143 15.21 -15.18 10.01
C THR A 143 13.95 -14.88 9.20
N LEU A 144 13.64 -13.60 8.95
CA LEU A 144 12.53 -13.21 8.07
C LEU A 144 12.72 -13.72 6.63
N GLU A 145 13.94 -13.66 6.09
CA GLU A 145 14.23 -14.23 4.77
C GLU A 145 14.10 -15.77 4.78
N ALA A 146 14.64 -16.44 5.80
CA ALA A 146 14.57 -17.90 5.93
C ALA A 146 13.13 -18.42 6.07
N THR A 147 12.24 -17.62 6.66
CA THR A 147 10.80 -17.95 6.80
C THR A 147 9.97 -17.53 5.60
N GLY A 148 10.59 -16.94 4.56
CA GLY A 148 9.91 -16.59 3.32
C GLY A 148 9.06 -15.33 3.40
N PHE A 149 9.40 -14.37 4.27
CA PHE A 149 8.62 -13.14 4.48
C PHE A 149 8.27 -12.41 3.18
N ARG A 150 9.24 -12.22 2.27
CA ARG A 150 9.00 -11.56 0.98
C ARG A 150 7.97 -12.31 0.14
N ASN A 151 8.09 -13.63 0.08
CA ASN A 151 7.18 -14.46 -0.68
C ASN A 151 5.75 -14.35 -0.12
N ALA A 152 5.60 -14.40 1.21
CA ALA A 152 4.30 -14.26 1.87
C ALA A 152 3.62 -12.93 1.50
N VAL A 153 4.35 -11.81 1.57
CA VAL A 153 3.79 -10.48 1.24
C VAL A 153 3.44 -10.36 -0.24
N ILE A 154 4.33 -10.81 -1.15
CA ILE A 154 4.09 -10.78 -2.59
C ILE A 154 2.86 -11.64 -2.95
N SER A 155 2.76 -12.82 -2.36
CA SER A 155 1.65 -13.74 -2.57
C SER A 155 0.32 -13.16 -2.08
N ALA A 156 0.31 -12.48 -0.93
CA ALA A 156 -0.88 -11.82 -0.40
C ALA A 156 -1.44 -10.76 -1.36
N VAL A 157 -0.56 -9.89 -1.87
CA VAL A 157 -0.94 -8.85 -2.86
C VAL A 157 -1.46 -9.49 -4.15
N THR A 158 -0.80 -10.55 -4.62
CA THR A 158 -1.19 -11.25 -5.85
C THR A 158 -2.56 -11.89 -5.72
N ALA A 159 -2.80 -12.63 -4.62
CA ALA A 159 -4.08 -13.28 -4.35
C ALA A 159 -5.22 -12.25 -4.20
N ALA A 160 -4.97 -11.12 -3.55
CA ALA A 160 -5.98 -10.06 -3.41
C ALA A 160 -6.31 -9.40 -4.76
N LYS A 161 -5.30 -9.17 -5.62
CA LYS A 161 -5.50 -8.69 -6.99
C LYS A 161 -6.32 -9.68 -7.81
N GLU A 162 -6.01 -10.97 -7.73
CA GLU A 162 -6.77 -12.02 -8.43
C GLU A 162 -8.23 -12.03 -7.99
N ARG A 163 -8.46 -11.94 -6.68
CA ARG A 163 -9.81 -11.86 -6.13
C ARG A 163 -10.56 -10.60 -6.59
N ALA A 164 -9.90 -9.45 -6.66
CA ALA A 164 -10.49 -8.23 -7.18
C ALA A 164 -10.92 -8.40 -8.66
N THR A 165 -10.05 -9.01 -9.48
CA THR A 165 -10.37 -9.31 -10.89
C THR A 165 -11.54 -10.29 -11.03
N GLU A 166 -11.68 -11.28 -10.16
CA GLU A 166 -12.85 -12.18 -10.16
C GLU A 166 -14.14 -11.45 -9.82
N LEU A 167 -14.12 -10.61 -8.79
CA LEU A 167 -15.29 -9.84 -8.35
C LEU A 167 -15.75 -8.83 -9.41
N GLY A 168 -14.83 -8.24 -10.17
CA GLY A 168 -15.16 -7.30 -11.24
C GLY A 168 -15.78 -7.94 -12.50
N LYS A 169 -15.88 -9.28 -12.55
CA LYS A 169 -16.54 -10.01 -13.66
C LYS A 169 -17.96 -10.46 -13.33
N LEU A 170 -18.38 -10.35 -12.06
CA LEU A 170 -19.74 -10.62 -11.60
C LEU A 170 -20.67 -9.46 -11.98
#